data_AF-A0A9D2HLI1-F1
#
_entry.id   AF-A0A9D2HLI1-F1
#
_cell.length_a   1.000
_cell.length_b   1.000
_cell.length_c   1.000
_cell.angle_alpha   90.00
_cell.angle_beta   90.00
_cell.angle_gamma   90.00
#
_symmetry.space_group_name_H-M   'P 1'
#
loop_
_entity.id
_entity.type
_entity.pdbx_description
1 polymer ?
#
loop_
_entity_poly.entity_id
_entity_poly.type
_entity_poly.pdbx_seq_one_letter_code
_entity_poly.pdbx_strand_id
1 'polypeptide(L)'
;MDESRFRVFDAAEFLDSEEAIAAYVSDAMQDADPDRLLTALATVARARGMSRLAEATGLGRESLYKALRPGAKPRFDTILRIMKGLDIRLQATVMP
;
A
#
# COMPACT_ATOMS: atom_id res chain seq x y z
N MET A 1 12.66 31.86 -7.40
CA MET A 1 11.44 31.31 -6.77
C MET A 1 11.86 30.86 -5.38
N ASP A 2 11.16 31.30 -4.33
CA ASP A 2 11.50 30.91 -2.96
C ASP A 2 10.93 29.52 -2.66
N GLU A 3 11.80 28.52 -2.65
CA GLU A 3 11.49 27.10 -2.43
C GLU A 3 11.10 26.79 -0.97
N SER A 4 11.28 27.74 -0.04
CA SER A 4 10.97 27.55 1.40
C SER A 4 9.48 27.47 1.73
N ARG A 5 8.59 27.66 0.74
CA ARG A 5 7.12 27.62 0.90
C ARG A 5 6.47 26.31 0.47
N PHE A 6 7.25 25.32 0.02
CA PHE A 6 6.71 24.03 -0.42
C PHE A 6 7.12 22.91 0.55
N ARG A 7 6.13 22.14 1.00
CA ARG A 7 6.35 20.92 1.78
C ARG A 7 6.48 19.71 0.85
N VAL A 8 7.23 18.71 1.29
CA VAL A 8 7.34 17.42 0.57
C VAL A 8 5.95 16.79 0.48
N PHE A 9 5.60 16.30 -0.70
CA PHE A 9 4.34 15.59 -0.92
C PHE A 9 4.36 14.23 -0.22
N ASP A 10 3.30 13.93 0.52
CA ASP A 10 3.08 12.63 1.16
C ASP A 10 1.69 12.12 0.76
N ALA A 11 1.66 11.09 -0.09
CA ALA A 11 0.42 10.51 -0.58
C ALA A 11 -0.48 9.99 0.56
N ALA A 12 0.10 9.54 1.68
CA ALA A 12 -0.68 9.01 2.80
C ALA A 12 -1.67 10.02 3.39
N GLU A 13 -1.40 11.32 3.26
CA GLU A 13 -2.29 12.39 3.74
C GLU A 13 -3.58 12.54 2.91
N PHE A 14 -3.64 11.93 1.72
CA PHE A 14 -4.77 12.02 0.79
C PHE A 14 -5.50 10.68 0.59
N LEU A 15 -5.13 9.65 1.35
CA LEU A 15 -5.73 8.32 1.30
C LEU A 15 -6.79 8.17 2.40
N ASP A 16 -7.76 9.07 2.40
CA ASP A 16 -8.82 9.23 3.41
C ASP A 16 -10.17 8.60 3.01
N SER A 17 -10.27 8.07 1.80
CA SER A 17 -11.45 7.36 1.26
C SER A 17 -11.07 6.00 0.68
N GLU A 18 -12.04 5.09 0.68
CA GLU A 18 -11.90 3.75 0.09
C GLU A 18 -11.63 3.83 -1.41
N GLU A 19 -12.26 4.78 -2.10
CA GLU A 19 -12.10 5.03 -3.53
C GLU A 19 -10.68 5.52 -3.86
N ALA A 20 -10.14 6.47 -3.09
CA ALA A 20 -8.77 6.95 -3.28
C ALA A 20 -7.75 5.84 -3.07
N ILE A 21 -7.95 5.00 -2.04
CA ILE A 21 -7.10 3.85 -1.75
C ILE A 21 -7.15 2.82 -2.88
N ALA A 22 -8.34 2.46 -3.34
CA ALA A 22 -8.52 1.51 -4.44
C ALA A 22 -7.87 2.02 -5.73
N ALA A 23 -8.06 3.30 -6.07
CA ALA A 23 -7.43 3.92 -7.24
C ALA A 23 -5.90 3.93 -7.13
N TYR A 24 -5.36 4.34 -5.98
CA TYR A 24 -3.92 4.42 -5.75
C TYR A 24 -3.23 3.04 -5.83
N VAL A 25 -3.83 2.00 -5.26
CA VAL A 25 -3.29 0.64 -5.36
C VAL A 25 -3.45 0.07 -6.77
N SER A 26 -4.57 0.35 -7.44
CA SER A 26 -4.80 -0.09 -8.82
C SER A 26 -3.81 0.53 -9.80
N ASP A 27 -3.46 1.81 -9.62
CA ASP A 27 -2.41 2.49 -10.39
C ASP A 27 -1.04 1.82 -10.17
N ALA A 28 -0.68 1.57 -8.92
CA ALA A 28 0.57 0.90 -8.57
C ALA A 28 0.69 -0.53 -9.14
N MET A 29 -0.44 -1.23 -9.32
CA MET A 29 -0.48 -2.57 -9.93
C MET A 29 -0.25 -2.56 -11.46
N GLN A 30 -0.35 -1.41 -12.13
CA GLN A 30 -0.08 -1.29 -13.57
C GLN A 30 1.42 -1.12 -13.87
N ASP A 31 2.23 -0.86 -12.86
CA ASP A 31 3.67 -0.68 -13.02
C ASP A 31 4.38 -2.03 -13.22
N ALA A 32 5.45 -2.02 -14.01
CA ALA A 32 6.28 -3.20 -14.24
C ALA A 32 7.17 -3.54 -13.04
N ASP A 33 7.43 -2.56 -12.16
CA ASP A 33 8.21 -2.76 -10.94
C ASP A 33 7.32 -3.23 -9.78
N PRO A 34 7.48 -4.46 -9.27
CA PRO A 34 6.69 -4.97 -8.15
C PRO A 34 6.86 -4.17 -6.85
N ASP A 35 7.95 -3.43 -6.68
CA ASP A 35 8.15 -2.58 -5.50
C ASP A 35 7.15 -1.41 -5.44
N ARG A 36 6.53 -1.07 -6.57
CA ARG A 36 5.50 -0.02 -6.64
C ARG A 36 4.24 -0.44 -5.91
N LEU A 37 3.82 -1.70 -6.08
CA LEU A 37 2.72 -2.27 -5.29
C LEU A 37 3.07 -2.32 -3.80
N LEU A 38 4.30 -2.75 -3.44
CA LEU A 38 4.71 -2.81 -2.04
C LEU A 38 4.69 -1.43 -1.38
N THR A 39 5.24 -0.43 -2.08
CA THR A 39 5.25 0.97 -1.63
C THR A 39 3.83 1.49 -1.48
N ALA A 40 2.93 1.20 -2.43
CA ALA A 40 1.55 1.64 -2.34
C ALA A 40 0.83 1.05 -1.12
N LEU A 41 0.96 -0.27 -0.91
CA LEU A 41 0.41 -0.95 0.27
C LEU A 41 1.01 -0.42 1.58
N ALA A 42 2.31 -0.09 1.60
CA ALA A 42 2.97 0.54 2.75
C ALA A 42 2.38 1.93 3.05
N THR A 43 2.19 2.76 2.03
CA THR A 43 1.59 4.10 2.15
C THR A 43 0.16 4.02 2.67
N VAL A 44 -0.67 3.13 2.12
CA VAL A 44 -2.04 2.90 2.60
C VAL A 44 -2.05 2.39 4.04
N ALA A 45 -1.17 1.44 4.38
CA ALA A 45 -1.03 0.94 5.74
C ALA A 45 -0.65 2.05 6.74
N ARG A 46 0.16 3.01 6.30
CA ARG A 46 0.51 4.21 7.07
C ARG A 46 -0.69 5.14 7.25
N ALA A 47 -1.46 5.39 6.19
CA ALA A 47 -2.67 6.21 6.23
C ALA A 47 -3.75 5.63 7.16
N ARG A 48 -3.98 4.31 7.12
CA ARG A 48 -4.98 3.61 7.97
C ARG A 48 -4.48 3.27 9.38
N GLY A 49 -3.17 3.29 9.59
CA GLY A 49 -2.51 2.91 10.84
C GLY A 49 -2.03 1.46 10.85
N MET A 50 -0.71 1.30 11.05
CA MET A 50 -0.03 0.00 11.02
C MET A 50 -0.52 -0.98 12.10
N SER A 51 -0.91 -0.48 13.28
CA SER A 51 -1.44 -1.32 14.36
C SER A 51 -2.79 -1.95 13.98
N ARG A 52 -3.67 -1.18 13.34
CA ARG A 52 -4.97 -1.66 12.86
C ARG A 52 -4.79 -2.73 11.79
N LEU A 53 -3.83 -2.52 10.88
CA LEU A 53 -3.51 -3.53 9.86
C LEU A 53 -2.95 -4.82 10.47
N ALA A 54 -2.07 -4.71 11.47
CA ALA A 54 -1.52 -5.88 12.17
C ALA A 54 -2.63 -6.76 12.76
N GLU A 55 -3.61 -6.14 13.42
CA GLU A 55 -4.79 -6.82 13.96
C GLU A 55 -5.63 -7.47 12.85
N ALA A 56 -5.99 -6.71 11.81
CA ALA A 56 -6.84 -7.19 10.71
C ALA A 56 -6.19 -8.34 9.91
N THR A 57 -4.87 -8.32 9.76
CA THR A 57 -4.12 -9.34 9.01
C THR A 57 -3.72 -10.54 9.85
N GLY A 58 -3.67 -10.41 11.18
CA GLY A 58 -3.05 -11.38 12.09
C GLY A 58 -1.53 -11.48 11.91
N LEU A 59 -0.88 -10.42 11.41
CA LEU A 59 0.58 -10.33 11.26
C LEU A 59 1.14 -9.34 12.27
N GLY A 60 2.35 -9.61 12.78
CA GLY A 60 3.05 -8.63 13.63
C GLY A 60 3.47 -7.38 12.84
N ARG A 61 3.50 -6.22 13.50
CA ARG A 61 3.94 -4.94 12.88
C ARG A 61 5.34 -5.03 12.26
N GLU A 62 6.27 -5.72 12.91
CA GLU A 62 7.63 -5.94 12.38
C GLU A 62 7.59 -6.77 11.07
N SER A 63 6.77 -7.81 11.03
CA SER A 63 6.58 -8.63 9.82
C SER A 63 5.97 -7.81 8.69
N LEU A 64 5.01 -6.92 8.99
CA LEU A 64 4.44 -6.00 8.01
C LEU A 64 5.49 -5.03 7.44
N TYR A 65 6.30 -4.40 8.28
CA TYR A 65 7.40 -3.53 7.81
C TYR A 65 8.41 -4.29 6.94
N LYS A 66 8.77 -5.52 7.31
CA LYS A 66 9.67 -6.36 6.50
C LYS A 66 9.04 -6.79 5.18
N ALA A 67 7.74 -7.05 5.16
CA ALA A 67 7.02 -7.48 3.97
C ALA A 67 6.77 -6.34 2.96
N LEU A 68 6.65 -5.11 3.44
CA LEU A 68 6.25 -3.93 2.66
C LEU A 68 7.41 -3.00 2.29
N ARG A 69 8.65 -3.30 2.71
CA ARG A 69 9.81 -2.50 2.31
C ARG A 69 10.17 -2.73 0.83
N PRO A 70 10.77 -1.74 0.15
CA PRO A 70 11.35 -1.93 -1.19
C PRO A 70 12.33 -3.11 -1.23
N GLY A 71 12.33 -3.87 -2.32
CA GLY A 71 13.13 -5.06 -2.54
C GLY A 71 12.71 -6.29 -1.73
N ALA A 72 11.62 -6.22 -0.95
CA ALA A 72 11.10 -7.39 -0.26
C ALA A 72 10.51 -8.40 -1.25
N LYS A 73 10.52 -9.66 -0.84
CA LYS A 73 9.90 -10.77 -1.59
C LYS A 73 8.85 -11.46 -0.72
N PRO A 74 7.76 -10.75 -0.33
CA PRO A 74 6.70 -11.37 0.44
C PRO A 74 6.07 -12.48 -0.38
N ARG A 75 5.69 -13.57 0.30
CA ARG A 75 4.93 -14.63 -0.37
C ARG A 75 3.54 -14.09 -0.77
N PHE A 76 2.97 -14.67 -1.81
CA PHE A 76 1.66 -14.26 -2.32
C PHE A 76 0.56 -14.32 -1.26
N ASP A 77 0.57 -15.32 -0.36
CA ASP A 77 -0.39 -15.41 0.76
C ASP A 77 -0.30 -14.21 1.72
N THR A 78 0.90 -13.65 1.88
CA THR A 78 1.13 -12.46 2.71
C THR A 78 0.53 -11.22 2.05
N ILE A 79 0.72 -11.06 0.74
CA ILE A 79 0.10 -9.96 -0.03
C ILE A 79 -1.42 -10.05 0.04
N LEU A 80 -2.01 -11.22 -0.19
CA LEU A 80 -3.46 -11.41 -0.10
C LEU A 80 -4.02 -11.05 1.28
N ARG A 81 -3.34 -11.46 2.36
CA ARG A 81 -3.74 -11.09 3.72
C ARG A 81 -3.67 -9.60 3.95
N ILE A 82 -2.60 -8.94 3.51
CA ILE A 82 -2.44 -7.47 3.63
C ILE A 82 -3.53 -6.74 2.86
N MET A 83 -3.76 -7.10 1.59
CA MET A 83 -4.81 -6.49 0.78
C MET A 83 -6.19 -6.65 1.42
N LYS A 84 -6.51 -7.87 1.90
CA LYS A 84 -7.75 -8.10 2.64
C LYS A 84 -7.84 -7.26 3.93
N GLY A 85 -6.76 -7.13 4.68
CA GLY A 85 -6.71 -6.29 5.89
C GLY A 85 -6.82 -4.78 5.61
N LEU A 86 -6.62 -4.38 4.36
CA LEU A 86 -6.86 -3.04 3.84
C LEU A 86 -8.20 -2.91 3.10
N ASP A 87 -9.06 -3.93 3.17
CA ASP A 87 -10.35 -4.00 2.43
C ASP A 87 -10.21 -3.90 0.91
N ILE A 88 -9.04 -4.27 0.36
CA ILE A 88 -8.74 -4.29 -1.08
C ILE A 88 -8.83 -5.73 -1.61
N ARG A 89 -9.38 -5.89 -2.82
CA ARG A 89 -9.46 -7.16 -3.53
C ARG A 89 -8.63 -7.12 -4.82
N LEU A 90 -7.91 -8.19 -5.13
CA LEU A 90 -7.33 -8.39 -6.46
C LEU A 90 -8.41 -8.73 -7.48
N GLN A 91 -8.38 -8.05 -8.62
CA GLN A 91 -9.29 -8.29 -9.73
C GLN A 91 -8.48 -8.64 -10.98
N ALA A 92 -8.86 -9.73 -11.65
CA ALA A 92 -8.35 -10.04 -12.97
C ALA A 92 -9.13 -9.23 -14.01
N THR A 93 -8.41 -8.57 -14.92
CA THR A 93 -8.97 -7.84 -16.05
C THR A 93 -8.24 -8.26 -17.32
N VAL A 94 -8.87 -8.05 -18.48
CA VAL A 94 -8.20 -8.27 -19.77
C VAL A 94 -7.21 -7.13 -19.99
N MET A 95 -5.97 -7.45 -20.37
CA MET A 95 -5.03 -6.43 -20.83
C MET A 95 -5.52 -5.88 -22.17
N PRO A 96 -5.63 -4.54 -22.34
CA PRO A 96 -5.98 -3.94 -23.61
C PRO A 96 -4.93 -4.17 -24.70
#